data_AF-A0A0N0CVX8-F1
#
_entry.id   AF-A0A0N0CVX8-F1
#
_cell.length_a   1.000
_cell.length_b   1.000
_cell.length_c   1.000
_cell.angle_alpha   90.00
_cell.angle_beta   90.00
_cell.angle_gamma   90.00
#
_symmetry.space_group_name_H-M   'P 1'
#
loop_
_entity.id
_entity.type
_entity.pdbx_description
1 polymer ?
#
loop_
_entity_poly.entity_id
_entity_poly.type
_entity_poly.pdbx_seq_one_letter_code
_entity_poly.pdbx_strand_id
1 'polypeptide(L)'
;MKTYIIAEAGVNHNGSLEMAKELIKVAKEAGADAVKFQTFKAANLVTKQAEQADYQVDNLGGATSQFEMLKKLELSYDEFKELQAFCQIENITFLSTPFDFDSVDFLLNELHMDTIKIPSGELTNAPFIHYIATKQKPIILSTGMATIDEIHEALTFLAYGLARPQEPVEIEQVQAFYQTVEAQKVLKKYITLLHCTTQYPTPVAFINLNAMQEMRKTFQLPIGFSDHSEGIHIPIGAVSMGAIVIEKHFTLDKALEGPDHVASLNPAELKTMIQGIRDIEVALGDGIKRPTPIELQNRLPARKSLVAKASIKAGEIFTLDNLTIKRPGSGIAPSNYWSYIGKLAIKSYHEDELIDE
;
A
#
# COMPACT_ATOMS: atom_id res chain seq x y z
N MET A 1 -4.55 -5.93 -10.13
CA MET A 1 -5.49 -5.57 -9.04
C MET A 1 -5.33 -4.08 -8.82
N LYS A 2 -6.42 -3.32 -8.68
CA LYS A 2 -6.34 -1.87 -8.40
C LYS A 2 -6.21 -1.69 -6.89
N THR A 3 -5.15 -1.03 -6.43
CA THR A 3 -4.92 -0.65 -5.04
C THR A 3 -5.91 0.45 -4.65
N TYR A 4 -6.51 0.33 -3.47
CA TYR A 4 -7.39 1.35 -2.91
C TYR A 4 -6.55 2.40 -2.17
N ILE A 5 -6.66 3.67 -2.56
CA ILE A 5 -5.83 4.74 -2.03
C ILE A 5 -6.65 5.66 -1.14
N ILE A 6 -6.24 5.77 0.13
CA ILE A 6 -6.81 6.63 1.15
C ILE A 6 -5.89 7.84 1.33
N ALA A 7 -6.38 9.02 0.95
CA ALA A 7 -5.75 10.29 1.29
C ALA A 7 -6.18 10.66 2.72
N GLU A 8 -5.26 10.51 3.68
CA GLU A 8 -5.51 10.80 5.09
C GLU A 8 -5.39 12.31 5.32
N ALA A 9 -6.53 12.99 5.45
CA ALA A 9 -6.56 14.37 5.91
C ALA A 9 -6.29 14.42 7.42
N GLY A 10 -6.68 13.39 8.17
CA GLY A 10 -6.46 13.29 9.60
C GLY A 10 -7.02 14.52 10.32
N VAL A 11 -6.14 15.27 10.97
CA VAL A 11 -6.42 16.55 11.64
C VAL A 11 -5.84 17.78 10.92
N ASN A 12 -5.29 17.63 9.71
CA ASN A 12 -4.67 18.73 8.92
C ASN A 12 -5.66 19.80 8.45
N HIS A 13 -6.93 19.69 8.81
CA HIS A 13 -7.92 20.74 8.64
C HIS A 13 -7.83 21.79 9.75
N ASN A 14 -7.02 21.59 10.79
CA ASN A 14 -6.78 22.55 11.88
C ASN A 14 -8.06 23.07 12.54
N GLY A 15 -9.05 22.18 12.73
CA GLY A 15 -10.36 22.54 13.28
C GLY A 15 -11.25 23.41 12.37
N SER A 16 -10.90 23.57 11.08
CA SER A 16 -11.66 24.34 10.10
C SER A 16 -12.42 23.45 9.11
N LEU A 17 -13.75 23.55 9.13
CA LEU A 17 -14.63 22.89 8.15
C LEU A 17 -14.29 23.28 6.70
N GLU A 18 -13.99 24.56 6.44
CA GLU A 18 -13.69 25.03 5.08
C GLU A 18 -12.36 24.45 4.58
N MET A 19 -11.34 24.38 5.44
CA MET A 19 -10.09 23.71 5.11
C MET A 19 -10.29 22.21 4.87
N ALA A 20 -11.15 21.56 5.66
CA ALA A 20 -11.51 20.15 5.44
C ALA A 20 -12.18 19.92 4.07
N LYS A 21 -13.07 20.83 3.62
CA LYS A 21 -13.65 20.77 2.26
C LYS A 21 -12.61 20.98 1.16
N GLU A 22 -11.63 21.86 1.38
CA GLU A 22 -10.54 22.05 0.43
C GLU A 22 -9.66 20.80 0.30
N LEU A 23 -9.35 20.15 1.42
CA LEU A 23 -8.65 18.87 1.44
C LEU A 23 -9.41 17.79 0.65
N ILE A 24 -10.74 17.73 0.74
CA ILE A 24 -11.57 16.81 -0.05
C ILE A 24 -11.37 17.03 -1.56
N LYS A 25 -11.39 18.30 -2.01
CA LYS A 25 -11.16 18.63 -3.43
C LYS A 25 -9.77 18.21 -3.88
N VAL A 26 -8.73 18.49 -3.09
CA VAL A 26 -7.35 18.09 -3.39
C VAL A 26 -7.23 16.57 -3.50
N ALA A 27 -7.80 15.82 -2.57
CA ALA A 27 -7.80 14.35 -2.62
C ALA A 27 -8.49 13.83 -3.88
N LYS A 28 -9.63 14.41 -4.25
CA LYS A 28 -10.39 14.05 -5.46
C LYS A 28 -9.59 14.36 -6.74
N GLU A 29 -9.04 15.56 -6.84
CA GLU A 29 -8.24 16.01 -8.00
C GLU A 29 -6.96 15.20 -8.18
N ALA A 30 -6.36 14.73 -7.08
CA ALA A 30 -5.19 13.85 -7.10
C ALA A 30 -5.54 12.42 -7.55
N GLY A 31 -6.82 12.03 -7.51
CA GLY A 31 -7.31 10.71 -7.93
C GLY A 31 -7.37 9.67 -6.80
N ALA A 32 -7.49 10.11 -5.55
CA ALA A 32 -7.67 9.21 -4.41
C ALA A 32 -9.02 8.48 -4.49
N ASP A 33 -9.09 7.26 -3.94
CA ASP A 33 -10.35 6.51 -3.88
C ASP A 33 -11.18 6.94 -2.65
N ALA A 34 -10.51 7.30 -1.55
CA ALA A 34 -11.13 7.88 -0.36
C ALA A 34 -10.32 9.05 0.21
N VAL A 35 -11.03 9.92 0.94
CA VAL A 35 -10.45 10.90 1.87
C VAL A 35 -10.86 10.51 3.29
N LYS A 36 -9.89 10.44 4.20
CA LYS A 36 -10.11 9.99 5.57
C LYS A 36 -9.82 11.07 6.60
N PHE A 37 -10.72 11.19 7.58
CA PHE A 37 -10.60 12.08 8.73
C PHE A 37 -10.48 11.30 10.05
N GLN A 38 -10.40 12.01 11.17
CA GLN A 38 -10.40 11.46 12.51
C GLN A 38 -11.57 12.04 13.31
N THR A 39 -12.45 11.18 13.83
CA THR A 39 -13.63 11.59 14.62
C THR A 39 -13.44 11.17 16.06
N PHE A 40 -13.40 12.16 16.94
CA PHE A 40 -13.20 11.96 18.37
C PHE A 40 -13.87 13.08 19.16
N LYS A 41 -14.21 12.79 20.41
CA LYS A 41 -14.44 13.82 21.44
C LYS A 41 -13.22 13.87 22.34
N ALA A 42 -12.52 15.00 22.41
CA ALA A 42 -11.25 15.10 23.14
C ALA A 42 -11.37 14.64 24.60
N ALA A 43 -12.51 14.91 25.24
CA ALA A 43 -12.81 14.51 26.61
C ALA A 43 -13.00 13.00 26.83
N ASN A 44 -13.32 12.25 25.76
CA ASN A 44 -13.47 10.80 25.81
C ASN A 44 -12.18 10.07 25.43
N LEU A 45 -11.26 10.75 24.72
CA LEU A 45 -10.04 10.15 24.17
C LEU A 45 -8.84 10.29 25.09
N VAL A 46 -8.59 11.49 25.64
CA VAL A 46 -7.39 11.77 26.44
C VAL A 46 -7.72 12.34 27.81
N THR A 47 -6.91 11.98 28.79
CA THR A 47 -6.98 12.63 30.11
C THR A 47 -6.40 14.05 30.01
N LYS A 48 -6.80 14.93 30.94
CA LYS A 48 -6.24 16.30 31.00
C LYS A 48 -4.74 16.33 31.27
N GLN A 49 -4.19 15.24 31.80
CA GLN A 49 -2.78 15.06 32.14
C GLN A 49 -2.00 14.34 31.04
N ALA A 50 -2.65 13.90 29.96
CA ALA A 50 -1.97 13.21 28.88
C ALA A 50 -0.95 14.13 28.21
N GLU A 51 0.28 13.62 28.12
CA GLU A 51 1.38 14.29 27.45
C GLU A 51 1.31 14.04 25.94
N GLN A 52 1.77 15.01 25.17
CA GLN A 52 1.93 14.85 23.73
C GLN A 52 3.04 13.83 23.45
N ALA A 53 2.93 13.09 22.34
CA ALA A 53 4.06 12.29 21.87
C ALA A 53 5.23 13.19 21.45
N ASP A 54 6.47 12.69 21.54
CA ASP A 54 7.68 13.47 21.24
C ASP A 54 7.61 14.16 19.87
N TYR A 55 7.15 13.45 18.84
CA TYR A 55 7.00 14.02 17.50
C TYR A 55 6.00 15.18 17.43
N GLN A 56 4.96 15.17 18.27
CA GLN A 56 3.96 16.25 18.33
C GLN A 56 4.56 17.48 19.00
N VAL A 57 5.35 17.28 20.06
CA VAL A 57 6.09 18.35 20.74
C VAL A 57 7.08 19.01 19.78
N ASP A 58 7.84 18.20 19.04
CA ASP A 58 8.81 18.66 18.05
C ASP A 58 8.15 19.44 16.91
N ASN A 59 7.06 18.89 16.35
CA ASN A 59 6.36 19.50 15.21
C ASN A 59 5.61 20.80 15.58
N LEU A 60 5.16 20.94 16.83
CA LEU A 60 4.48 22.15 17.32
C LEU A 60 5.43 23.16 17.97
N GLY A 61 6.73 22.85 18.06
CA GLY A 61 7.74 23.78 18.60
C GLY A 61 7.68 23.99 20.11
N GLY A 62 7.07 23.06 20.86
CA GLY A 62 7.02 23.11 22.32
C GLY A 62 5.94 22.23 22.94
N ALA A 63 6.15 21.81 24.19
CA ALA A 63 5.21 20.96 24.90
C ALA A 63 3.96 21.76 25.35
N THR A 64 2.79 21.23 25.02
CA THR A 64 1.48 21.68 25.48
C THR A 64 0.68 20.48 26.01
N SER A 65 -0.57 20.68 26.44
CA SER A 65 -1.45 19.55 26.79
C SER A 65 -1.98 18.89 25.52
N GLN A 66 -1.94 17.56 25.46
CA GLN A 66 -2.52 16.79 24.37
C GLN A 66 -4.04 17.04 24.27
N PHE A 67 -4.72 17.19 25.42
CA PHE A 67 -6.14 17.52 25.48
C PHE A 67 -6.44 18.87 24.80
N GLU A 68 -5.68 19.92 25.13
CA GLU A 68 -5.89 21.26 24.57
C GLU A 68 -5.61 21.30 23.05
N MET A 69 -4.59 20.56 22.60
CA MET A 69 -4.32 20.41 21.17
C MET A 69 -5.50 19.72 20.46
N LEU A 70 -5.92 18.54 20.93
CA LEU A 70 -7.02 17.81 20.32
C LEU A 70 -8.33 18.59 20.37
N LYS A 71 -8.58 19.35 21.43
CA LYS A 71 -9.81 20.14 21.55
C LYS A 71 -9.92 21.24 20.48
N LYS A 72 -8.80 21.82 20.05
CA LYS A 72 -8.76 22.80 18.95
C LYS A 72 -8.97 22.17 17.58
N LEU A 73 -8.66 20.87 17.45
CA LEU A 73 -8.77 20.11 16.20
C LEU A 73 -10.12 19.38 16.09
N GLU A 74 -10.93 19.39 17.13
CA GLU A 74 -12.24 18.71 17.19
C GLU A 74 -13.24 19.40 16.25
N LEU A 75 -13.77 18.64 15.28
CA LEU A 75 -14.96 19.03 14.51
C LEU A 75 -16.22 18.39 15.13
N SER A 76 -17.33 19.11 15.06
CA SER A 76 -18.63 18.63 15.51
C SER A 76 -19.22 17.57 14.58
N TYR A 77 -20.18 16.81 15.08
CA TYR A 77 -20.88 15.79 14.28
C TYR A 77 -21.67 16.40 13.10
N ASP A 78 -22.21 17.61 13.25
CA ASP A 78 -22.90 18.30 12.15
C ASP A 78 -21.90 18.72 11.05
N GLU A 79 -20.69 19.14 11.42
CA GLU A 79 -19.60 19.39 10.47
C GLU A 79 -19.19 18.10 9.74
N PHE A 80 -19.13 16.95 10.43
CA PHE A 80 -18.87 15.67 9.77
C PHE A 80 -20.00 15.24 8.81
N LYS A 81 -21.27 15.51 9.13
CA LYS A 81 -22.39 15.29 8.19
C LYS A 81 -22.22 16.15 6.94
N GLU A 82 -21.81 17.40 7.11
CA GLU A 82 -21.54 18.30 6.00
C GLU A 82 -20.35 17.83 5.13
N LEU A 83 -19.25 17.37 5.76
CA LEU A 83 -18.12 16.79 5.04
C LEU A 83 -18.51 15.53 4.25
N GLN A 84 -19.33 14.65 4.81
CA GLN A 84 -19.82 13.49 4.10
C GLN A 84 -20.66 13.89 2.87
N ALA A 85 -21.60 14.83 3.04
CA ALA A 85 -22.41 15.33 1.94
C ALA A 85 -21.54 15.98 0.85
N PHE A 86 -20.49 16.69 1.26
CA PHE A 86 -19.52 17.29 0.34
C PHE A 86 -18.73 16.22 -0.45
N CYS A 87 -18.26 15.15 0.21
CA CYS A 87 -17.63 14.01 -0.46
C CYS A 87 -18.56 13.32 -1.48
N GLN A 88 -19.87 13.22 -1.19
CA GLN A 88 -20.86 12.66 -2.12
C GLN A 88 -20.97 13.53 -3.38
N ILE A 89 -20.97 14.86 -3.24
CA ILE A 89 -21.00 15.81 -4.36
C ILE A 89 -19.72 15.68 -5.21
N GLU A 90 -18.55 15.62 -4.58
CA GLU A 90 -17.25 15.49 -5.24
C GLU A 90 -16.98 14.06 -5.77
N ASN A 91 -17.86 13.11 -5.48
CA ASN A 91 -17.75 11.70 -5.86
C ASN A 91 -16.43 11.06 -5.40
N ILE A 92 -16.12 11.19 -4.11
CA ILE A 92 -15.02 10.53 -3.41
C ILE A 92 -15.58 9.84 -2.15
N THR A 93 -15.04 8.67 -1.78
CA THR A 93 -15.49 7.99 -0.56
C THR A 93 -15.05 8.79 0.67
N PHE A 94 -16.01 9.15 1.52
CA PHE A 94 -15.74 9.64 2.86
C PHE A 94 -15.38 8.48 3.78
N LEU A 95 -14.28 8.59 4.51
CA LEU A 95 -13.93 7.70 5.62
C LEU A 95 -13.59 8.53 6.85
N SER A 96 -13.73 7.92 8.03
CA SER A 96 -13.20 8.48 9.26
C SER A 96 -12.77 7.37 10.23
N THR A 97 -11.86 7.71 11.13
CA THR A 97 -11.36 6.83 12.19
C THR A 97 -11.98 7.26 13.51
N PRO A 98 -12.83 6.44 14.16
CA PRO A 98 -13.34 6.75 15.49
C PRO A 98 -12.30 6.44 16.58
N PHE A 99 -12.30 7.25 17.63
CA PHE A 99 -11.45 7.05 18.81
C PHE A 99 -12.23 6.89 20.12
N ASP A 100 -13.56 6.83 20.05
CA ASP A 100 -14.43 6.56 21.19
C ASP A 100 -15.74 5.91 20.73
N PHE A 101 -16.48 5.31 21.67
CA PHE A 101 -17.71 4.55 21.39
C PHE A 101 -18.80 5.41 20.73
N ASP A 102 -18.97 6.66 21.17
CA ASP A 102 -19.94 7.59 20.57
C ASP A 102 -19.59 7.86 19.11
N SER A 103 -18.30 8.01 18.80
CA SER A 103 -17.81 8.24 17.44
C SER A 103 -18.02 7.00 16.56
N VAL A 104 -17.87 5.79 17.10
CA VAL A 104 -18.22 4.54 16.37
C VAL A 104 -19.70 4.55 15.98
N ASP A 105 -20.59 4.81 16.94
CA ASP A 105 -22.03 4.82 16.67
C ASP A 105 -22.44 5.93 15.73
N PHE A 106 -21.88 7.13 15.88
CA PHE A 106 -22.12 8.23 14.96
C PHE A 106 -21.73 7.86 13.52
N LEU A 107 -20.50 7.39 13.31
CA LEU A 107 -20.00 7.07 11.96
C LEU A 107 -20.78 5.92 11.30
N LEU A 108 -21.20 4.91 12.05
CA LEU A 108 -21.85 3.73 11.49
C LEU A 108 -23.37 3.82 11.43
N ASN A 109 -24.01 4.45 12.42
CA ASN A 109 -25.47 4.51 12.52
C ASN A 109 -26.04 5.80 11.91
N GLU A 110 -25.33 6.93 12.00
CA GLU A 110 -25.81 8.21 11.44
C GLU A 110 -25.21 8.49 10.06
N LEU A 111 -23.89 8.33 9.89
CA LEU A 111 -23.25 8.51 8.58
C LEU A 111 -23.30 7.25 7.72
N HIS A 112 -23.73 6.11 8.24
CA HIS A 112 -23.82 4.85 7.49
C HIS A 112 -22.52 4.46 6.77
N MET A 113 -21.36 4.74 7.38
CA MET A 113 -20.07 4.42 6.78
C MET A 113 -19.93 2.89 6.60
N ASP A 114 -19.50 2.48 5.40
CA ASP A 114 -19.45 1.06 5.02
C ASP A 114 -18.18 0.34 5.45
N THR A 115 -17.10 1.07 5.74
CA THR A 115 -15.82 0.52 6.19
C THR A 115 -15.31 1.35 7.34
N ILE A 116 -14.83 0.71 8.40
CA ILE A 116 -14.27 1.40 9.57
C ILE A 116 -12.75 1.21 9.63
N LYS A 117 -12.04 2.29 9.95
CA LYS A 117 -10.60 2.26 10.20
C LYS A 117 -10.36 2.16 11.71
N ILE A 118 -9.52 1.22 12.13
CA ILE A 118 -8.99 1.15 13.51
C ILE A 118 -7.52 1.60 13.48
N PRO A 119 -7.15 2.66 14.21
CA PRO A 119 -5.78 3.17 14.24
C PRO A 119 -4.88 2.29 15.11
N SER A 120 -3.55 2.42 14.95
CA SER A 120 -2.58 1.59 15.67
C SER A 120 -2.62 1.78 17.18
N GLY A 121 -2.97 2.98 17.67
CA GLY A 121 -3.10 3.24 19.11
C GLY A 121 -4.23 2.44 19.78
N GLU A 122 -5.22 1.97 19.02
CA GLU A 122 -6.37 1.24 19.56
C GLU A 122 -6.25 -0.29 19.37
N LEU A 123 -5.15 -0.78 18.77
CA LEU A 123 -5.01 -2.19 18.41
C LEU A 123 -5.12 -3.12 19.63
N THR A 124 -4.57 -2.71 20.78
CA THR A 124 -4.61 -3.48 22.03
C THR A 124 -5.83 -3.16 22.89
N ASN A 125 -6.73 -2.26 22.45
CA ASN A 125 -7.95 -1.92 23.16
C ASN A 125 -9.05 -2.93 22.86
N ALA A 126 -8.92 -4.14 23.42
CA ALA A 126 -9.80 -5.28 23.17
C ALA A 126 -11.31 -4.94 23.31
N PRO A 127 -11.79 -4.23 24.35
CA PRO A 127 -13.20 -3.85 24.46
C PRO A 127 -13.67 -2.97 23.30
N PHE A 128 -12.85 -2.01 22.87
CA PHE A 128 -13.20 -1.07 21.80
C PHE A 128 -13.22 -1.73 20.43
N ILE A 129 -12.19 -2.50 20.09
CA ILE A 129 -12.13 -3.20 18.78
C ILE A 129 -13.21 -4.29 18.70
N HIS A 130 -13.51 -4.98 19.81
CA HIS A 130 -14.62 -5.93 19.88
C HIS A 130 -15.95 -5.22 19.62
N TYR A 131 -16.18 -4.06 20.25
CA TYR A 131 -17.38 -3.26 20.02
C TYR A 131 -17.53 -2.87 18.55
N ILE A 132 -16.45 -2.38 17.91
CA ILE A 132 -16.44 -2.08 16.48
C ILE A 132 -16.80 -3.31 15.65
N ALA A 133 -16.22 -4.47 15.98
CA ALA A 133 -16.50 -5.73 15.31
C ALA A 133 -17.98 -6.16 15.42
N THR A 134 -18.66 -5.89 16.54
CA THR A 134 -20.10 -6.22 16.68
C THR A 134 -21.00 -5.50 15.67
N LYS A 135 -20.51 -4.41 15.07
CA LYS A 135 -21.24 -3.64 14.04
C LYS A 135 -21.17 -4.31 12.67
N GLN A 136 -20.38 -5.38 12.52
CA GLN A 136 -20.30 -6.25 11.35
C GLN A 136 -20.02 -5.52 10.03
N LYS A 137 -19.18 -4.48 10.10
CA LYS A 137 -18.66 -3.74 8.95
C LYS A 137 -17.25 -4.22 8.58
N PRO A 138 -16.85 -4.14 7.30
CA PRO A 138 -15.45 -4.21 6.90
C PRO A 138 -14.55 -3.31 7.75
N ILE A 139 -13.40 -3.83 8.15
CA ILE A 139 -12.45 -3.17 9.04
C ILE A 139 -11.07 -3.11 8.38
N ILE A 140 -10.48 -1.93 8.39
CA ILE A 140 -9.07 -1.71 8.08
C ILE A 140 -8.35 -1.49 9.41
N LEU A 141 -7.41 -2.36 9.77
CA LEU A 141 -6.69 -2.30 11.05
C LEU A 141 -5.22 -1.94 10.79
N SER A 142 -4.74 -0.80 11.31
CA SER A 142 -3.30 -0.49 11.28
C SER A 142 -2.57 -1.17 12.44
N THR A 143 -1.33 -1.58 12.18
CA THR A 143 -0.55 -2.45 13.09
C THR A 143 0.78 -1.84 13.55
N GLY A 144 0.95 -0.52 13.45
CA GLY A 144 2.10 0.18 14.03
C GLY A 144 2.22 -0.06 15.53
N MET A 145 3.46 -0.10 16.03
CA MET A 145 3.83 -0.42 17.42
C MET A 145 3.55 -1.87 17.85
N ALA A 146 2.79 -2.66 17.08
CA ALA A 146 2.37 -3.99 17.46
C ALA A 146 3.37 -5.08 17.11
N THR A 147 3.45 -6.08 17.98
CA THR A 147 4.06 -7.38 17.74
C THR A 147 3.09 -8.32 17.00
N ILE A 148 3.59 -9.46 16.50
CA ILE A 148 2.74 -10.49 15.89
C ILE A 148 1.71 -11.04 16.89
N ASP A 149 2.09 -11.19 18.16
CA ASP A 149 1.21 -11.70 19.21
C ASP A 149 0.07 -10.72 19.52
N GLU A 150 0.36 -9.41 19.60
CA GLU A 150 -0.67 -8.38 19.78
C GLU A 150 -1.63 -8.30 18.59
N ILE A 151 -1.14 -8.52 17.35
CA ILE A 151 -2.02 -8.60 16.18
C ILE A 151 -2.92 -9.85 16.28
N HIS A 152 -2.40 -11.00 16.72
CA HIS A 152 -3.22 -12.19 16.96
C HIS A 152 -4.29 -11.95 18.02
N GLU A 153 -3.94 -11.26 19.11
CA GLU A 153 -4.89 -10.88 20.16
C GLU A 153 -5.99 -9.96 19.60
N ALA A 154 -5.62 -8.93 18.84
CA ALA A 154 -6.60 -8.05 18.21
C ALA A 154 -7.55 -8.82 17.27
N LEU A 155 -7.00 -9.69 16.42
CA LEU A 155 -7.79 -10.53 15.50
C LEU A 155 -8.69 -11.52 16.24
N THR A 156 -8.31 -11.96 17.43
CA THR A 156 -9.10 -12.87 18.27
C THR A 156 -10.41 -12.20 18.70
N PHE A 157 -10.33 -10.98 19.25
CA PHE A 157 -11.52 -10.21 19.63
C PHE A 157 -12.34 -9.73 18.43
N LEU A 158 -11.67 -9.32 17.34
CA LEU A 158 -12.34 -8.92 16.10
C LEU A 158 -13.14 -10.07 15.48
N ALA A 159 -12.55 -11.26 15.39
CA ALA A 159 -13.24 -12.43 14.85
C ALA A 159 -14.49 -12.76 15.66
N TYR A 160 -14.37 -12.75 17.00
CA TYR A 160 -15.47 -13.06 17.89
C TYR A 160 -16.60 -12.04 17.77
N GLY A 161 -16.30 -10.73 17.86
CA GLY A 161 -17.32 -9.68 17.74
C GLY A 161 -18.04 -9.69 16.39
N LEU A 162 -17.31 -9.96 15.29
CA LEU A 162 -17.89 -10.07 13.95
C LEU A 162 -18.85 -11.28 13.83
N ALA A 163 -18.51 -12.40 14.48
CA ALA A 163 -19.24 -13.65 14.34
C ALA A 163 -20.35 -13.83 15.38
N ARG A 164 -20.20 -13.22 16.56
CA ARG A 164 -21.04 -13.40 17.76
C ARG A 164 -21.39 -12.04 18.40
N PRO A 165 -21.98 -11.09 17.66
CA PRO A 165 -22.14 -9.69 18.10
C PRO A 165 -23.05 -9.49 19.33
N GLN A 166 -23.82 -10.51 19.72
CA GLN A 166 -24.77 -10.46 20.83
C GLN A 166 -24.39 -11.42 21.98
N GLU A 167 -23.30 -12.18 21.83
CA GLU A 167 -22.85 -13.08 22.89
C GLU A 167 -21.96 -12.35 23.90
N PRO A 168 -21.99 -12.75 25.19
CA PRO A 168 -21.08 -12.20 26.19
C PRO A 168 -19.63 -12.59 25.87
N VAL A 169 -18.69 -11.73 26.27
CA VAL A 169 -17.25 -11.98 26.06
C VAL A 169 -16.69 -12.79 27.22
N GLU A 170 -16.51 -14.08 27.01
CA GLU A 170 -15.78 -14.98 27.91
C GLU A 170 -14.44 -15.39 27.28
N ILE A 171 -13.32 -15.13 27.97
CA ILE A 171 -11.97 -15.20 27.37
C ILE A 171 -11.66 -16.57 26.77
N GLU A 172 -12.00 -17.65 27.47
CA GLU A 172 -11.78 -19.02 26.99
C GLU A 172 -12.58 -19.31 25.72
N GLN A 173 -13.80 -18.77 25.62
CA GLN A 173 -14.66 -18.94 24.43
C GLN A 173 -14.11 -18.14 23.24
N VAL A 174 -13.69 -16.90 23.49
CA VAL A 174 -13.10 -16.04 22.46
C VAL A 174 -11.82 -16.68 21.90
N GLN A 175 -10.94 -17.17 22.77
CA GLN A 175 -9.71 -17.85 22.37
C GLN A 175 -9.99 -19.15 21.62
N ALA A 176 -10.95 -19.95 22.09
CA ALA A 176 -11.35 -21.18 21.40
C ALA A 176 -11.95 -20.90 20.01
N PHE A 177 -12.76 -19.84 19.88
CA PHE A 177 -13.36 -19.44 18.61
C PHE A 177 -12.30 -19.06 17.57
N TYR A 178 -11.26 -18.34 17.97
CA TYR A 178 -10.20 -17.90 17.05
C TYR A 178 -9.49 -19.06 16.33
N GLN A 179 -9.42 -20.24 16.96
CA GLN A 179 -8.83 -21.44 16.39
C GLN A 179 -9.72 -22.14 15.34
N THR A 180 -10.94 -21.65 15.12
CA THR A 180 -11.91 -22.28 14.21
C THR A 180 -11.74 -21.82 12.75
N VAL A 181 -12.19 -22.68 11.82
CA VAL A 181 -12.30 -22.31 10.40
C VAL A 181 -13.30 -21.17 10.19
N GLU A 182 -14.30 -21.05 11.06
CA GLU A 182 -15.29 -19.97 11.00
C GLU A 182 -14.63 -18.61 11.26
N ALA A 183 -13.82 -18.50 12.33
CA ALA A 183 -13.06 -17.29 12.62
C ALA A 183 -12.19 -16.88 11.43
N GLN A 184 -11.44 -17.83 10.84
CA GLN A 184 -10.61 -17.56 9.67
C GLN A 184 -11.42 -17.03 8.46
N LYS A 185 -12.61 -17.60 8.21
CA LYS A 185 -13.50 -17.15 7.13
C LYS A 185 -14.03 -15.74 7.37
N VAL A 186 -14.45 -15.45 8.60
CA VAL A 186 -14.95 -14.12 8.99
C VAL A 186 -13.84 -13.09 8.86
N LEU A 187 -12.64 -13.36 9.37
CA LEU A 187 -11.51 -12.46 9.24
C LEU A 187 -11.14 -12.19 7.78
N LYS A 188 -11.06 -13.23 6.93
CA LYS A 188 -10.79 -13.08 5.49
C LYS A 188 -11.84 -12.25 4.75
N LYS A 189 -13.09 -12.25 5.24
CA LYS A 189 -14.18 -11.48 4.65
C LYS A 189 -14.16 -10.01 5.07
N TYR A 190 -13.80 -9.72 6.31
CA TYR A 190 -14.02 -8.40 6.91
C TYR A 190 -12.74 -7.61 7.19
N ILE A 191 -11.58 -8.25 7.35
CA ILE A 191 -10.37 -7.57 7.85
C ILE A 191 -9.36 -7.33 6.72
N THR A 192 -8.85 -6.11 6.65
CA THR A 192 -7.60 -5.77 5.96
C THR A 192 -6.60 -5.24 6.97
N LEU A 193 -5.38 -5.78 6.98
CA LEU A 193 -4.30 -5.32 7.87
C LEU A 193 -3.41 -4.31 7.15
N LEU A 194 -3.06 -3.20 7.80
CA LEU A 194 -2.05 -2.27 7.31
C LEU A 194 -0.77 -2.39 8.14
N HIS A 195 0.33 -2.72 7.48
CA HIS A 195 1.66 -2.47 8.05
C HIS A 195 1.86 -0.97 8.22
N CYS A 196 2.52 -0.56 9.30
CA CYS A 196 2.67 0.85 9.68
C CYS A 196 3.83 1.03 10.65
N THR A 197 4.46 2.20 10.63
CA THR A 197 5.41 2.66 11.65
C THR A 197 4.90 3.98 12.21
N THR A 198 4.66 4.06 13.52
CA THR A 198 4.09 5.25 14.17
C THR A 198 5.19 6.27 14.49
N GLN A 199 5.62 7.01 13.46
CA GLN A 199 6.57 8.11 13.58
C GLN A 199 6.35 9.09 12.42
N TYR A 200 6.36 10.39 12.69
CA TYR A 200 5.90 11.42 11.74
C TYR A 200 6.95 12.55 11.59
N PRO A 201 7.83 12.50 10.58
CA PRO A 201 7.95 11.47 9.55
C PRO A 201 8.77 10.24 9.99
N THR A 202 8.44 9.07 9.47
CA THR A 202 9.21 7.83 9.69
C THR A 202 10.47 7.84 8.82
N PRO A 203 11.68 7.73 9.38
CA PRO A 203 12.89 7.60 8.58
C PRO A 203 12.91 6.28 7.81
N VAL A 204 13.43 6.30 6.57
CA VAL A 204 13.38 5.15 5.65
C VAL A 204 13.93 3.85 6.25
N ALA A 205 14.98 3.94 7.08
CA ALA A 205 15.59 2.79 7.74
C ALA A 205 14.65 2.03 8.70
N PHE A 206 13.57 2.66 9.18
CA PHE A 206 12.65 2.10 10.17
C PHE A 206 11.31 1.62 9.57
N ILE A 207 11.12 1.76 8.26
CA ILE A 207 9.84 1.42 7.61
C ILE A 207 9.59 -0.08 7.57
N ASN A 208 10.61 -0.88 7.27
CA ASN A 208 10.52 -2.35 7.22
C ASN A 208 9.38 -2.91 6.33
N LEU A 209 9.35 -2.58 5.03
CA LEU A 209 8.31 -3.11 4.11
C LEU A 209 8.26 -4.65 4.02
N ASN A 210 9.34 -5.35 4.39
CA ASN A 210 9.34 -6.82 4.46
C ASN A 210 8.37 -7.37 5.51
N ALA A 211 8.02 -6.59 6.54
CA ALA A 211 6.98 -6.98 7.51
C ALA A 211 5.63 -7.24 6.82
N MET A 212 5.29 -6.54 5.74
CA MET A 212 4.07 -6.83 4.98
C MET A 212 4.04 -8.25 4.42
N GLN A 213 5.20 -8.78 3.99
CA GLN A 213 5.30 -10.15 3.48
C GLN A 213 5.11 -11.17 4.60
N GLU A 214 5.73 -10.92 5.75
CA GLU A 214 5.57 -11.79 6.92
C GLU A 214 4.13 -11.75 7.42
N MET A 215 3.51 -10.57 7.55
CA MET A 215 2.09 -10.44 7.91
C MET A 215 1.18 -11.19 6.93
N ARG A 216 1.42 -11.07 5.62
CA ARG A 216 0.66 -11.80 4.59
C ARG A 216 0.75 -13.32 4.80
N LYS A 217 1.96 -13.82 5.06
CA LYS A 217 2.23 -15.25 5.29
C LYS A 217 1.59 -15.74 6.60
N THR A 218 1.75 -14.99 7.68
CA THR A 218 1.30 -15.35 9.03
C THR A 218 -0.22 -15.31 9.15
N PHE A 219 -0.85 -14.20 8.75
CA PHE A 219 -2.28 -14.01 8.95
C PHE A 219 -3.13 -14.50 7.77
N GLN A 220 -2.54 -14.62 6.57
CA GLN A 220 -3.28 -14.97 5.34
C GLN A 220 -4.49 -14.06 5.07
N LEU A 221 -4.37 -12.80 5.49
CA LEU A 221 -5.35 -11.74 5.29
C LEU A 221 -4.89 -10.77 4.21
N PRO A 222 -5.81 -9.98 3.62
CA PRO A 222 -5.44 -8.85 2.78
C PRO A 222 -4.52 -7.87 3.53
N ILE A 223 -3.42 -7.48 2.88
CA ILE A 223 -2.40 -6.58 3.44
C ILE A 223 -2.33 -5.28 2.65
N GLY A 224 -2.32 -4.16 3.34
CA GLY A 224 -1.98 -2.84 2.83
C GLY A 224 -0.86 -2.19 3.64
N PHE A 225 -0.69 -0.89 3.44
CA PHE A 225 0.36 -0.11 4.09
C PHE A 225 -0.17 1.29 4.44
N SER A 226 -0.01 1.68 5.70
CA SER A 226 -0.28 3.03 6.21
C SER A 226 1.06 3.69 6.47
N ASP A 227 1.31 4.81 5.77
CA ASP A 227 2.65 5.34 5.57
C ASP A 227 2.81 6.75 6.14
N HIS A 228 3.89 6.93 6.89
CA HIS A 228 4.29 8.19 7.51
C HIS A 228 5.70 8.62 7.10
N SER A 229 6.29 7.98 6.09
CA SER A 229 7.59 8.39 5.53
C SER A 229 7.50 9.70 4.75
N GLU A 230 8.63 10.35 4.50
CA GLU A 230 8.65 11.50 3.57
C GLU A 230 8.60 11.05 2.11
N GLY A 231 7.93 11.85 1.28
CA GLY A 231 7.87 11.64 -0.16
C GLY A 231 7.02 10.43 -0.59
N ILE A 232 7.21 10.03 -1.84
CA ILE A 232 6.25 9.18 -2.58
C ILE A 232 6.78 7.77 -2.88
N HIS A 233 8.06 7.51 -2.66
CA HIS A 233 8.70 6.28 -3.15
C HIS A 233 8.27 5.02 -2.40
N ILE A 234 8.13 5.13 -1.08
CA ILE A 234 7.77 4.02 -0.21
C ILE A 234 6.36 3.47 -0.50
N PRO A 235 5.29 4.29 -0.61
CA PRO A 235 3.96 3.74 -0.89
C PRO A 235 3.88 3.10 -2.28
N ILE A 236 4.58 3.65 -3.28
CA ILE A 236 4.73 3.04 -4.61
C ILE A 236 5.45 1.68 -4.51
N GLY A 237 6.53 1.60 -3.73
CA GLY A 237 7.25 0.36 -3.45
C GLY A 237 6.39 -0.68 -2.73
N ALA A 238 5.57 -0.26 -1.77
CA ALA A 238 4.64 -1.13 -1.05
C ALA A 238 3.62 -1.80 -1.98
N VAL A 239 3.11 -1.07 -2.99
CA VAL A 239 2.24 -1.64 -4.03
C VAL A 239 2.96 -2.71 -4.86
N SER A 240 4.23 -2.48 -5.20
CA SER A 240 5.06 -3.50 -5.88
C SER A 240 5.25 -4.76 -5.02
N MET A 241 5.14 -4.62 -3.69
CA MET A 241 5.17 -5.71 -2.70
C MET A 241 3.76 -6.27 -2.39
N GLY A 242 2.74 -5.88 -3.16
CA GLY A 242 1.38 -6.41 -3.09
C GLY A 242 0.48 -5.74 -2.05
N ALA A 243 0.78 -4.50 -1.62
CA ALA A 243 -0.19 -3.70 -0.85
C ALA A 243 -1.47 -3.49 -1.66
N ILE A 244 -2.61 -3.89 -1.09
CA ILE A 244 -3.93 -3.68 -1.73
C ILE A 244 -4.61 -2.39 -1.28
N VAL A 245 -4.15 -1.81 -0.16
CA VAL A 245 -4.58 -0.52 0.37
C VAL A 245 -3.33 0.31 0.66
N ILE A 246 -3.34 1.58 0.27
CA ILE A 246 -2.34 2.57 0.67
C ILE A 246 -3.06 3.69 1.41
N GLU A 247 -2.56 4.03 2.59
CA GLU A 247 -2.98 5.19 3.36
C GLU A 247 -1.79 6.14 3.53
N LYS A 248 -1.97 7.41 3.19
CA LYS A 248 -0.90 8.42 3.25
C LYS A 248 -1.48 9.75 3.70
N HIS A 249 -0.84 10.38 4.69
CA HIS A 249 -1.21 11.72 5.12
C HIS A 249 -0.94 12.75 4.00
N PHE A 250 -1.86 13.70 3.85
CA PHE A 250 -1.70 14.82 2.92
C PHE A 250 -2.22 16.13 3.54
N THR A 251 -1.76 17.24 2.99
CA THR A 251 -2.10 18.58 3.42
C THR A 251 -2.17 19.55 2.25
N LEU A 252 -2.70 20.75 2.49
CA LEU A 252 -2.69 21.87 1.54
C LEU A 252 -1.28 22.48 1.44
N ASP A 253 -0.62 22.64 2.59
CA ASP A 253 0.72 23.18 2.71
C ASP A 253 1.42 22.55 3.92
N LYS A 254 2.66 22.10 3.70
CA LYS A 254 3.52 21.47 4.72
C LYS A 254 4.08 22.48 5.73
N ALA A 255 4.03 23.77 5.41
CA ALA A 255 4.48 24.85 6.29
C ALA A 255 3.40 25.32 7.29
N LEU A 256 2.17 24.83 7.18
CA LEU A 256 1.11 25.12 8.16
C LEU A 256 1.46 24.53 9.52
N GLU A 257 1.07 25.24 10.59
CA GLU A 257 1.19 24.75 11.95
C GLU A 257 0.23 23.58 12.19
N GLY A 258 0.73 22.52 12.82
CA GLY A 258 -0.06 21.39 13.27
C GLY A 258 0.78 20.12 13.36
N PRO A 259 0.27 19.07 14.03
CA PRO A 259 1.09 17.91 14.40
C PRO A 259 1.56 17.08 13.20
N ASP A 260 0.77 17.06 12.11
CA ASP A 260 0.98 16.11 11.01
C ASP A 260 1.36 16.76 9.67
N HIS A 261 1.31 18.10 9.54
CA HIS A 261 1.57 18.82 8.29
C HIS A 261 2.97 18.52 7.71
N VAL A 262 4.00 18.48 8.56
CA VAL A 262 5.40 18.26 8.15
C VAL A 262 5.59 16.89 7.48
N ALA A 263 4.95 15.85 8.03
CA ALA A 263 5.04 14.48 7.54
C ALA A 263 4.10 14.21 6.33
N SER A 264 3.20 15.13 6.02
CA SER A 264 2.19 14.98 4.99
C SER A 264 2.72 15.28 3.58
N LEU A 265 2.05 14.73 2.56
CA LEU A 265 2.25 15.13 1.16
C LEU A 265 1.50 16.42 0.85
N ASN A 266 2.09 17.33 0.07
CA ASN A 266 1.35 18.44 -0.52
C ASN A 266 0.48 17.96 -1.72
N PRO A 267 -0.38 18.81 -2.33
CA PRO A 267 -1.27 18.40 -3.41
C PRO A 267 -0.56 17.80 -4.63
N ALA A 268 0.58 18.36 -5.04
CA ALA A 268 1.34 17.89 -6.20
C ALA A 268 2.02 16.53 -5.91
N GLU A 269 2.56 16.36 -4.71
CA GLU A 269 3.14 15.11 -4.26
C GLU A 269 2.09 14.00 -4.16
N LEU A 270 0.90 14.28 -3.61
CA LEU A 270 -0.20 13.32 -3.53
C LEU A 270 -0.60 12.82 -4.92
N LYS A 271 -0.78 13.74 -5.88
CA LYS A 271 -1.10 13.41 -7.27
C LYS A 271 0.00 12.57 -7.92
N THR A 272 1.26 12.92 -7.67
CA THR A 272 2.43 12.19 -8.22
C THR A 272 2.54 10.79 -7.63
N MET A 273 2.27 10.64 -6.33
CA MET A 273 2.21 9.34 -5.66
C MET A 273 1.14 8.45 -6.28
N ILE A 274 -0.09 8.97 -6.43
CA ILE A 274 -1.22 8.22 -6.98
C ILE A 274 -0.92 7.81 -8.43
N GLN A 275 -0.41 8.71 -9.25
CA GLN A 275 -0.01 8.39 -10.63
C GLN A 275 1.06 7.28 -10.64
N GLY A 276 2.09 7.40 -9.79
CA GLY A 276 3.14 6.38 -9.69
C GLY A 276 2.61 5.02 -9.25
N ILE A 277 1.62 4.96 -8.35
CA ILE A 277 0.93 3.72 -7.99
C ILE A 277 0.20 3.13 -9.21
N ARG A 278 -0.53 3.94 -9.98
CA ARG A 278 -1.23 3.46 -11.19
C ARG A 278 -0.26 2.98 -12.27
N ASP A 279 0.88 3.63 -12.43
CA ASP A 279 1.92 3.20 -13.37
C ASP A 279 2.51 1.83 -12.96
N ILE A 280 2.75 1.62 -11.66
CA ILE A 280 3.21 0.33 -11.14
C ILE A 280 2.16 -0.77 -11.34
N GLU A 281 0.88 -0.49 -11.09
CA GLU A 281 -0.20 -1.47 -11.32
C GLU A 281 -0.21 -1.99 -12.77
N VAL A 282 0.07 -1.12 -13.74
CA VAL A 282 0.22 -1.51 -15.15
C VAL A 282 1.53 -2.26 -15.37
N ALA A 283 2.64 -1.76 -14.83
CA ALA A 283 3.97 -2.31 -15.03
C ALA A 283 4.18 -3.72 -14.43
N LEU A 284 3.43 -4.07 -13.38
CA LEU A 284 3.47 -5.41 -12.77
C LEU A 284 3.10 -6.53 -13.77
N GLY A 285 2.27 -6.24 -14.77
CA GLY A 285 1.93 -7.19 -15.84
C GLY A 285 1.24 -8.47 -15.34
N ASP A 286 1.44 -9.58 -16.07
CA ASP A 286 0.84 -10.88 -15.76
C ASP A 286 1.81 -11.86 -15.07
N GLY A 287 3.04 -11.43 -14.78
CA GLY A 287 4.09 -12.24 -14.16
C GLY A 287 4.69 -13.34 -15.06
N ILE A 288 4.25 -13.51 -16.30
CA ILE A 288 4.77 -14.55 -17.19
C ILE A 288 5.97 -13.99 -17.97
N LYS A 289 7.17 -14.54 -17.72
CA LYS A 289 8.37 -14.12 -18.46
C LYS A 289 8.29 -14.57 -19.92
N ARG A 290 7.98 -13.62 -20.80
CA ARG A 290 8.06 -13.76 -22.25
C ARG A 290 8.51 -12.44 -22.88
N PRO A 291 9.03 -12.46 -24.11
CA PRO A 291 9.29 -11.24 -24.86
C PRO A 291 7.97 -10.55 -25.17
N THR A 292 7.96 -9.23 -25.00
CA THR A 292 6.86 -8.38 -25.41
C THR A 292 6.81 -8.25 -26.94
N PRO A 293 5.66 -7.91 -27.55
CA PRO A 293 5.58 -7.68 -29.00
C PRO A 293 6.59 -6.65 -29.51
N ILE A 294 6.85 -5.59 -28.73
CA ILE A 294 7.81 -4.54 -29.09
C ILE A 294 9.27 -4.98 -28.99
N GLU A 295 9.57 -6.03 -28.20
CA GLU A 295 10.91 -6.65 -28.17
C GLU A 295 11.11 -7.66 -29.31
N LEU A 296 10.05 -8.29 -29.82
CA LEU A 296 10.16 -9.31 -30.88
C LEU A 296 10.76 -8.75 -32.16
N GLN A 297 10.42 -7.51 -32.54
CA GLN A 297 11.02 -6.82 -33.68
C GLN A 297 12.52 -6.60 -33.51
N ASN A 298 13.00 -6.41 -32.28
CA ASN A 298 14.42 -6.18 -32.00
C ASN A 298 15.22 -7.49 -31.99
N ARG A 299 14.55 -8.65 -32.00
CA ARG A 299 15.19 -9.96 -31.91
C ARG A 299 16.13 -10.22 -33.08
N LEU A 300 15.66 -9.98 -34.31
CA LEU A 300 16.43 -10.24 -35.52
C LEU A 300 17.69 -9.36 -35.61
N PRO A 301 17.63 -8.03 -35.46
CA PRO A 301 18.83 -7.20 -35.51
C PRO A 301 19.75 -7.37 -34.29
N ALA A 302 19.22 -7.72 -33.11
CA ALA A 302 20.03 -7.81 -31.89
C ALA A 302 20.66 -9.20 -31.65
N ARG A 303 20.03 -10.28 -32.10
CA ARG A 303 20.58 -11.63 -31.98
C ARG A 303 21.68 -11.87 -32.99
N LYS A 304 22.49 -12.89 -32.70
CA LYS A 304 23.60 -13.31 -33.54
C LYS A 304 23.27 -14.63 -34.21
N SER A 305 24.01 -14.92 -35.27
CA SER A 305 24.02 -16.18 -36.00
C SER A 305 25.47 -16.62 -36.22
N LEU A 306 25.65 -17.87 -36.66
CA LEU A 306 26.93 -18.35 -37.16
C LEU A 306 27.31 -17.56 -38.42
N VAL A 307 28.57 -17.11 -38.46
CA VAL A 307 29.12 -16.27 -39.52
C VAL A 307 30.53 -16.75 -39.85
N ALA A 308 30.90 -16.72 -41.12
CA ALA A 308 32.25 -17.01 -41.55
C ALA A 308 33.23 -15.91 -41.06
N LYS A 309 34.25 -16.31 -40.29
CA LYS A 309 35.30 -15.40 -39.78
C LYS A 309 36.34 -15.06 -40.85
N ALA A 310 36.46 -15.92 -41.84
CA ALA A 310 37.29 -15.78 -43.03
C ALA A 310 36.59 -16.56 -44.16
N SER A 311 37.08 -16.47 -45.40
CA SER A 311 36.53 -17.29 -46.48
C SER A 311 36.64 -18.78 -46.17
N ILE A 312 35.55 -19.53 -46.41
CA ILE A 312 35.44 -20.99 -46.23
C ILE A 312 35.04 -21.58 -47.58
N LYS A 313 35.75 -22.59 -48.08
CA LYS A 313 35.39 -23.24 -49.36
C LYS A 313 34.40 -24.39 -49.16
N ALA A 314 33.61 -24.68 -50.19
CA ALA A 314 32.81 -25.91 -50.21
C ALA A 314 33.71 -27.15 -50.01
N GLY A 315 33.31 -28.03 -49.10
CA GLY A 315 34.09 -29.20 -48.66
C GLY A 315 35.18 -28.89 -47.62
N GLU A 316 35.35 -27.64 -47.20
CA GLU A 316 36.26 -27.28 -46.10
C GLU A 316 35.60 -27.54 -44.74
N ILE A 317 36.38 -27.88 -43.71
CA ILE A 317 35.86 -28.15 -42.37
C ILE A 317 35.62 -26.82 -41.63
N PHE A 318 34.46 -26.66 -40.97
CA PHE A 318 34.28 -25.58 -40.00
C PHE A 318 35.16 -25.83 -38.76
N THR A 319 35.95 -24.83 -38.40
CA THR A 319 36.89 -24.86 -37.28
C THR A 319 36.69 -23.67 -36.36
N LEU A 320 37.37 -23.68 -35.21
CA LEU A 320 37.37 -22.55 -34.29
C LEU A 320 37.99 -21.28 -34.91
N ASP A 321 38.82 -21.44 -35.95
CA ASP A 321 39.54 -20.35 -36.60
C ASP A 321 38.74 -19.68 -37.72
N ASN A 322 37.88 -20.43 -38.41
CA ASN A 322 37.11 -19.93 -39.56
C ASN A 322 35.61 -19.69 -39.26
N LEU A 323 35.07 -20.16 -38.13
CA LEU A 323 33.68 -19.93 -37.72
C LEU A 323 33.58 -18.96 -36.54
N THR A 324 32.74 -17.94 -36.66
CA THR A 324 32.46 -16.94 -35.60
C THR A 324 30.96 -16.70 -35.43
N ILE A 325 30.62 -15.78 -34.52
CA ILE A 325 29.24 -15.45 -34.16
C ILE A 325 29.06 -13.93 -34.23
N LYS A 326 28.31 -13.45 -35.23
CA LYS A 326 28.02 -12.02 -35.47
C LYS A 326 26.51 -11.82 -35.71
N ARG A 327 26.06 -10.57 -35.69
CA ARG A 327 24.66 -10.17 -36.02
C ARG A 327 24.49 -10.16 -37.54
N PRO A 328 23.26 -10.26 -38.08
CA PRO A 328 21.96 -10.42 -37.40
C PRO A 328 21.65 -11.88 -37.03
N GLY A 329 20.52 -12.10 -36.35
CA GLY A 329 20.04 -13.41 -35.91
C GLY A 329 19.17 -14.13 -36.94
N SER A 330 19.41 -13.89 -38.24
CA SER A 330 18.62 -14.47 -39.35
C SER A 330 19.27 -15.71 -39.98
N GLY A 331 20.52 -16.02 -39.65
CA GLY A 331 21.20 -17.27 -40.01
C GLY A 331 21.14 -18.32 -38.90
N ILE A 332 21.98 -19.34 -38.96
CA ILE A 332 21.97 -20.45 -38.00
C ILE A 332 22.21 -19.96 -36.56
N ALA A 333 21.37 -20.44 -35.64
CA ALA A 333 21.46 -20.05 -34.24
C ALA A 333 22.82 -20.44 -33.61
N PRO A 334 23.46 -19.56 -32.82
CA PRO A 334 24.76 -19.83 -32.20
C PRO A 334 24.78 -21.04 -31.26
N SER A 335 23.62 -21.50 -30.78
CA SER A 335 23.50 -22.77 -30.03
C SER A 335 23.97 -23.99 -30.84
N ASN A 336 24.01 -23.90 -32.17
CA ASN A 336 24.52 -24.93 -33.05
C ASN A 336 26.03 -24.82 -33.33
N TYR A 337 26.75 -23.86 -32.73
CA TYR A 337 28.17 -23.61 -33.03
C TYR A 337 29.00 -24.90 -33.01
N TRP A 338 28.95 -25.64 -31.91
CA TRP A 338 29.73 -26.89 -31.77
C TRP A 338 29.23 -28.04 -32.64
N SER A 339 27.98 -28.00 -33.12
CA SER A 339 27.50 -29.01 -34.06
C SER A 339 27.98 -28.75 -35.48
N TYR A 340 28.50 -27.55 -35.78
CA TYR A 340 29.14 -27.22 -37.05
C TYR A 340 30.63 -27.49 -37.02
N ILE A 341 31.31 -27.33 -35.88
CA ILE A 341 32.74 -27.66 -35.77
C ILE A 341 32.99 -29.12 -36.18
N GLY A 342 33.90 -29.33 -37.13
CA GLY A 342 34.22 -30.65 -37.68
C GLY A 342 33.34 -31.09 -38.87
N LYS A 343 32.28 -30.35 -39.22
CA LYS A 343 31.48 -30.61 -40.43
C LYS A 343 32.11 -29.96 -41.66
N LEU A 344 31.87 -30.58 -42.81
CA LEU A 344 32.22 -30.03 -44.11
C LEU A 344 31.18 -28.99 -44.53
N ALA A 345 31.64 -27.81 -44.98
CA ALA A 345 30.80 -26.78 -45.56
C ALA A 345 30.19 -27.27 -46.88
N ILE A 346 28.88 -27.14 -47.03
CA ILE A 346 28.16 -27.62 -48.22
C ILE A 346 28.31 -26.63 -49.39
N LYS A 347 28.55 -25.35 -49.08
CA LYS A 347 28.89 -24.30 -50.04
C LYS A 347 30.07 -23.44 -49.55
N SER A 348 30.54 -22.54 -50.42
CA SER A 348 31.58 -21.57 -50.05
C SER A 348 30.96 -20.32 -49.42
N TYR A 349 31.67 -19.70 -48.47
CA TYR A 349 31.28 -18.48 -47.76
C TYR A 349 32.38 -17.43 -47.83
N HIS A 350 32.01 -16.15 -47.95
CA HIS A 350 32.91 -15.02 -47.75
C HIS A 350 33.02 -14.63 -46.27
N GLU A 351 34.07 -13.90 -45.89
CA GLU A 351 34.13 -13.29 -44.56
C GLU A 351 32.86 -12.44 -44.32
N ASP A 352 32.31 -12.57 -43.11
CA ASP A 352 31.06 -11.93 -42.67
C ASP A 352 29.77 -12.41 -43.32
N GLU A 353 29.83 -13.45 -44.15
CA GLU A 353 28.65 -14.14 -44.65
C GLU A 353 28.02 -15.02 -43.57
N LEU A 354 26.68 -14.99 -43.48
CA LEU A 354 25.90 -15.84 -42.58
C LEU A 354 26.02 -17.30 -43.02
N ILE A 355 26.20 -18.21 -42.07
CA ILE A 355 26.03 -19.63 -42.33
C ILE A 355 24.52 -19.93 -42.35
N ASP A 356 24.04 -20.56 -43.42
CA ASP A 356 22.61 -20.77 -43.74
C ASP A 356 22.33 -22.14 -44.39
N GLU A 357 23.21 -23.11 -44.19
CA GLU A 357 23.13 -24.47 -44.76
C GLU A 357 22.62 -25.57 -43.83
#